data_AF-A0AAD4QUG3-F1
#
_entry.id   AF-A0AAD4QUG3-F1
#
_cell.length_a   1.000
_cell.length_b   1.000
_cell.length_c   1.000
_cell.angle_alpha   90.00
_cell.angle_beta   90.00
_cell.angle_gamma   90.00
#
_symmetry.space_group_name_H-M   'P 1'
#
loop_
_entity.id
_entity.type
_entity.pdbx_description
1 polymer ?
#
loop_
_entity_poly.entity_id
_entity_poly.type
_entity_poly.pdbx_seq_one_letter_code
_entity_poly.pdbx_strand_id
1 'polypeptide(L)'
;MHEKTSVPALIEELYTFLKQADARELGGLFRDLDKAREGGNEVEAARIQNAIDNFETHVVPIIADIDAGFGNAEATYLLAKKMIEAGACCIQIENQVSDEKQCGHQDGKVTVPHEDFLAKVRACRYAFLELGVDDGIIVARTDSLGAGLPKQIAYSKEKGDLGDQYNAFLDCEEVTDLSTLRGDVVIERDGKLMRPKRLPSNLFQFREGTGADRCVLDCITSLQHGADLLWIETEKPHIEQIAWDGRPHPRGDPERQAGL
;
A
#
# COMPACT_ATOMS: atom_id res chain seq x y z
N MET A 1 18.79 6.72 -4.10
CA MET A 1 18.24 5.35 -4.23
C MET A 1 18.90 4.54 -3.14
N HIS A 2 18.17 4.24 -2.07
CA HIS A 2 18.68 3.35 -1.02
C HIS A 2 18.77 1.92 -1.56
N GLU A 3 19.69 1.12 -1.04
CA GLU A 3 19.90 -0.25 -1.51
C GLU A 3 18.68 -1.11 -1.17
N LYS A 4 18.06 -1.78 -2.16
CA LYS A 4 16.81 -2.55 -1.97
C LYS A 4 16.92 -3.67 -0.92
N THR A 5 18.14 -4.08 -0.57
CA THR A 5 18.45 -5.08 0.45
C THR A 5 18.28 -4.56 1.88
N SER A 6 18.24 -3.23 2.09
CA SER A 6 18.09 -2.67 3.44
C SER A 6 16.73 -3.00 4.07
N VAL A 7 15.68 -3.17 3.25
CA VAL A 7 14.33 -3.49 3.74
C VAL A 7 14.27 -4.92 4.29
N PRO A 8 14.63 -5.99 3.54
CA PRO A 8 14.75 -7.34 4.10
C PRO A 8 15.71 -7.43 5.29
N ALA A 9 16.86 -6.75 5.22
CA ALA A 9 17.85 -6.80 6.31
C ALA A 9 17.30 -6.25 7.63
N LEU A 10 16.51 -5.16 7.58
CA LEU A 10 15.87 -4.62 8.77
C LEU A 10 14.81 -5.58 9.34
N ILE A 11 14.03 -6.26 8.49
CA ILE A 11 13.05 -7.26 8.94
C ILE A 11 13.77 -8.41 9.65
N GLU A 12 14.86 -8.92 9.08
CA GLU A 12 15.67 -9.98 9.67
C GLU A 12 16.30 -9.54 10.99
N GLU A 13 16.83 -8.31 11.05
CA GLU A 13 17.39 -7.72 12.27
C GLU A 13 16.33 -7.65 13.38
N LEU A 14 15.15 -7.09 13.10
CA LEU A 14 14.05 -7.01 14.06
C LEU A 14 13.71 -8.38 14.65
N TYR A 15 13.50 -9.40 13.81
CA TYR A 15 13.19 -10.75 14.30
C TYR A 15 14.37 -11.42 15.02
N THR A 16 15.61 -11.10 14.66
CA THR A 16 16.79 -11.57 15.38
C THR A 16 16.80 -11.04 16.81
N PHE A 17 16.54 -9.75 17.00
CA PHE A 17 16.46 -9.13 18.32
C PHE A 17 15.30 -9.68 19.16
N LEU A 18 14.12 -9.91 18.56
CA LEU A 18 12.96 -10.49 19.26
C LEU A 18 13.26 -11.93 19.73
N LYS A 19 13.82 -12.78 18.86
CA LYS A 19 14.24 -14.14 19.22
C LYS A 19 15.34 -14.14 20.29
N GLN A 20 16.24 -13.16 20.26
CA GLN A 20 17.27 -13.03 21.29
C GLN A 20 16.68 -12.60 22.64
N ALA A 21 15.65 -11.75 22.65
CA ALA A 21 14.91 -11.42 23.86
C ALA A 21 14.25 -12.67 24.48
N ASP A 22 13.56 -13.48 23.66
CA ASP A 22 13.00 -14.77 24.10
C ASP A 22 14.05 -15.68 24.72
N ALA A 23 15.17 -15.88 24.01
CA ALA A 23 16.25 -16.76 24.48
C ALA A 23 16.84 -16.29 25.81
N ARG A 24 16.95 -14.97 26.02
CA ARG A 24 17.44 -14.39 27.27
C ARG A 24 16.49 -14.66 28.44
N GLU A 25 15.19 -14.40 28.25
CA GLU A 25 14.18 -14.55 29.30
C GLU A 25 13.98 -16.04 29.65
N LEU A 26 13.81 -16.90 28.65
CA LEU A 26 13.75 -18.36 28.85
C LEU A 26 15.02 -18.89 29.51
N GLY A 27 16.21 -18.40 29.11
CA GLY A 27 17.47 -18.75 29.77
C GLY A 27 17.54 -18.31 31.23
N GLY A 28 16.84 -17.24 31.63
CA GLY A 28 16.60 -16.89 33.02
C GLY A 28 15.76 -17.95 33.74
N LEU A 29 14.60 -18.27 33.17
CA LEU A 29 13.66 -19.25 33.74
C LEU A 29 14.29 -20.65 33.91
N PHE A 30 15.06 -21.14 32.93
CA PHE A 30 15.74 -22.43 33.05
C PHE A 30 16.77 -22.45 34.20
N ARG A 31 17.56 -21.37 34.37
CA ARG A 31 18.52 -21.28 35.48
C ARG A 31 17.82 -21.26 36.84
N ASP A 32 16.65 -20.64 36.94
CA ASP A 32 15.89 -20.61 38.18
C ASP A 32 15.17 -21.95 38.44
N LEU A 33 14.74 -22.65 37.40
CA LEU A 33 14.21 -24.01 37.49
C LEU A 33 15.27 -24.98 38.03
N ASP A 34 16.50 -24.93 37.51
CA ASP A 34 17.60 -25.78 37.97
C ASP A 34 17.90 -25.54 39.46
N LYS A 35 17.98 -24.27 39.88
CA LYS A 35 18.16 -23.92 41.31
C LYS A 35 17.01 -24.45 42.18
N ALA A 36 15.75 -24.34 41.73
CA ALA A 36 14.60 -24.82 42.48
C ALA A 36 14.64 -26.34 42.67
N ARG A 37 15.04 -27.09 41.63
CA ARG A 37 15.22 -28.55 41.67
C ARG A 37 16.38 -28.95 42.58
N GLU A 38 17.54 -28.32 42.44
CA GLU A 38 18.71 -28.58 43.30
C GLU A 38 18.42 -28.28 44.78
N GLY A 39 17.57 -27.28 45.05
CA GLY A 39 17.09 -26.94 46.39
C GLY A 39 15.96 -27.83 46.92
N GLY A 40 15.45 -28.79 46.13
CA GLY A 40 14.33 -29.65 46.50
C GLY A 40 12.98 -28.92 46.65
N ASN A 41 12.83 -27.73 46.08
CA ASN A 41 11.61 -26.94 46.15
C ASN A 41 10.68 -27.27 44.96
N GLU A 42 9.97 -28.39 45.09
CA GLU A 42 9.06 -28.90 44.05
C GLU A 42 7.94 -27.93 43.67
N VAL A 43 7.45 -27.13 44.62
CA VAL A 43 6.38 -26.14 44.38
C VAL A 43 6.90 -25.03 43.47
N GLU A 44 8.09 -24.51 43.74
CA GLU A 44 8.69 -23.46 42.93
C GLU A 44 9.12 -23.99 41.56
N ALA A 45 9.68 -25.21 41.51
CA ALA A 45 10.02 -25.85 40.24
C ALA A 45 8.78 -26.02 39.34
N ALA A 46 7.65 -26.45 39.89
CA ALA A 46 6.39 -26.55 39.15
C ALA A 46 5.88 -25.18 38.68
N ARG A 47 6.00 -24.14 39.51
CA ARG A 47 5.62 -22.76 39.15
C ARG A 47 6.46 -22.23 37.98
N ILE A 48 7.78 -22.44 38.00
CA ILE A 48 8.69 -22.00 36.94
C ILE A 48 8.47 -22.81 35.66
N GLN A 49 8.28 -24.13 35.77
CA GLN A 49 7.93 -24.95 34.61
C GLN A 49 6.66 -24.44 33.94
N ASN A 50 5.63 -24.11 34.72
CA ASN A 50 4.41 -23.51 34.18
C ASN A 50 4.67 -22.15 33.49
N ALA A 51 5.55 -21.32 34.03
CA ALA A 51 5.94 -20.06 33.39
C ALA A 51 6.70 -20.27 32.06
N ILE A 52 7.51 -21.33 31.95
CA ILE A 52 8.19 -21.71 30.70
C ILE A 52 7.18 -22.21 29.68
N ASP A 53 6.29 -23.12 30.08
CA ASP A 53 5.29 -23.74 29.20
C ASP A 53 4.29 -22.71 28.65
N ASN A 54 4.06 -21.63 29.39
CA ASN A 54 3.17 -20.52 29.01
C ASN A 54 3.94 -19.24 28.66
N PHE A 55 5.24 -19.35 28.33
CA PHE A 55 6.01 -18.19 27.92
C PHE A 55 5.45 -17.60 26.62
N GLU A 56 5.11 -16.32 26.65
CA GLU A 56 4.65 -15.59 25.48
C GLU A 56 5.86 -15.03 24.72
N THR A 57 6.01 -15.45 23.46
CA THR A 57 7.10 -14.98 22.60
C THR A 57 6.99 -13.49 22.34
N HIS A 58 8.14 -12.82 22.22
CA HIS A 58 8.21 -11.45 21.73
C HIS A 58 8.04 -11.37 20.20
N VAL A 59 8.05 -12.50 19.49
CA VAL A 59 7.83 -12.55 18.04
C VAL A 59 6.38 -12.21 17.72
N VAL A 60 6.18 -11.10 17.01
CA VAL A 60 4.86 -10.60 16.60
C VAL A 60 4.80 -10.41 15.07
N PRO A 61 3.59 -10.38 14.47
CA PRO A 61 3.43 -10.06 13.05
C PRO A 61 4.01 -8.70 12.68
N ILE A 62 4.54 -8.59 11.46
CA ILE A 62 5.00 -7.32 10.87
C ILE A 62 4.20 -7.01 9.60
N ILE A 63 3.78 -5.75 9.47
CA ILE A 63 3.33 -5.18 8.20
C ILE A 63 4.53 -4.47 7.59
N ALA A 64 5.10 -5.04 6.53
CA ALA A 64 6.31 -4.53 5.90
C ALA A 64 5.98 -3.74 4.62
N ASP A 65 6.40 -2.48 4.60
CA ASP A 65 6.26 -1.58 3.44
C ASP A 65 7.28 -1.94 2.36
N ILE A 66 6.82 -2.16 1.12
CA ILE A 66 7.65 -2.44 -0.06
C ILE A 66 7.72 -1.26 -1.03
N ASP A 67 7.25 -0.08 -0.61
CA ASP A 67 6.94 1.06 -1.48
C ASP A 67 6.07 0.59 -2.66
N ALA A 68 6.42 1.00 -3.88
CA ALA A 68 5.83 0.53 -5.12
C ALA A 68 6.55 -0.71 -5.71
N GLY A 69 7.27 -1.50 -4.89
CA GLY A 69 7.96 -2.72 -5.33
C GLY A 69 9.33 -2.49 -5.98
N PHE A 70 9.88 -1.28 -5.89
CA PHE A 70 11.21 -0.91 -6.40
C PHE A 70 11.47 -1.31 -7.87
N GLY A 71 10.45 -1.30 -8.73
CA GLY A 71 10.59 -1.62 -10.14
C GLY A 71 9.31 -2.14 -10.78
N ASN A 72 9.47 -3.06 -11.73
CA ASN A 72 8.37 -3.79 -12.37
C ASN A 72 7.87 -4.94 -11.47
N ALA A 73 6.89 -5.71 -11.97
CA ALA A 73 6.31 -6.84 -11.23
C ALA A 73 7.36 -7.92 -10.85
N GLU A 74 8.32 -8.21 -11.72
CA GLU A 74 9.38 -9.20 -11.43
C GLU A 74 10.29 -8.72 -10.28
N ALA A 75 10.73 -7.46 -10.32
CA ALA A 75 11.51 -6.87 -9.24
C ALA A 75 10.72 -6.85 -7.92
N THR A 76 9.41 -6.59 -8.00
CA THR A 76 8.50 -6.63 -6.84
C THR A 76 8.45 -8.02 -6.24
N TYR A 77 8.27 -9.07 -7.06
CA TYR A 77 8.28 -10.46 -6.61
C TYR A 77 9.61 -10.82 -5.94
N LEU A 78 10.75 -10.46 -6.55
CA LEU A 78 12.07 -10.77 -5.99
C LEU A 78 12.31 -10.09 -4.63
N LEU A 79 11.84 -8.85 -4.46
CA LEU A 79 11.95 -8.14 -3.20
C LEU A 79 10.98 -8.69 -2.14
N ALA A 80 9.72 -8.92 -2.51
CA ALA A 80 8.72 -9.51 -1.63
C ALA A 80 9.19 -10.88 -1.11
N LYS A 81 9.72 -11.74 -1.99
CA LYS A 81 10.30 -13.04 -1.60
C LYS A 81 11.36 -12.89 -0.51
N LYS A 82 12.31 -11.98 -0.68
CA LYS A 82 13.36 -11.71 0.33
C LYS A 82 12.79 -11.19 1.65
N MET A 83 11.78 -10.32 1.60
CA MET A 83 11.12 -9.80 2.81
C MET A 83 10.38 -10.90 3.56
N ILE A 84 9.74 -11.82 2.85
CA ILE A 84 9.02 -12.97 3.43
C ILE A 84 10.03 -13.97 4.02
N GLU A 85 11.13 -14.28 3.31
CA GLU A 85 12.24 -15.10 3.82
C GLU A 85 12.83 -14.52 5.12
N ALA A 86 12.87 -13.19 5.24
CA ALA A 86 13.31 -12.50 6.45
C ALA A 86 12.28 -12.55 7.61
N GLY A 87 11.04 -12.98 7.36
CA GLY A 87 10.00 -13.19 8.36
C GLY A 87 8.72 -12.37 8.17
N ALA A 88 8.61 -11.55 7.11
CA ALA A 88 7.40 -10.76 6.90
C ALA A 88 6.20 -11.64 6.52
N CYS A 89 5.14 -11.59 7.33
CA CYS A 89 3.86 -12.26 7.04
C CYS A 89 2.86 -11.33 6.34
N CYS A 90 3.12 -10.02 6.29
CA CYS A 90 2.29 -9.04 5.62
C CYS A 90 3.13 -8.06 4.81
N ILE A 91 2.75 -7.85 3.55
CA ILE A 91 3.38 -6.90 2.62
C ILE A 91 2.40 -5.78 2.29
N GLN A 92 2.78 -4.53 2.54
CA GLN A 92 2.06 -3.36 2.05
C GLN A 92 2.71 -2.85 0.78
N ILE A 93 1.91 -2.61 -0.27
CA ILE A 93 2.36 -2.10 -1.57
C ILE A 93 1.48 -0.94 -2.06
N GLU A 94 2.07 0.07 -2.71
CA GLU A 94 1.37 1.29 -3.15
C GLU A 94 1.25 1.46 -4.67
N ASN A 95 0.22 2.19 -5.13
CA ASN A 95 -0.04 2.51 -6.54
C ASN A 95 0.66 3.79 -7.04
N GLN A 96 1.51 4.41 -6.22
CA GLN A 96 2.23 5.64 -6.54
C GLN A 96 3.53 5.36 -7.31
N VAL A 97 3.97 6.35 -8.09
CA VAL A 97 5.30 6.43 -8.70
C VAL A 97 6.10 7.51 -7.96
N SER A 98 6.79 7.09 -6.89
CA SER A 98 7.44 8.02 -5.95
C SER A 98 8.60 8.81 -6.57
N ASP A 99 9.25 8.31 -7.62
CA ASP A 99 10.33 8.96 -8.34
C ASP A 99 9.88 10.06 -9.32
N GLU A 100 8.58 10.14 -9.64
CA GLU A 100 8.01 11.14 -10.55
C GLU A 100 7.25 12.28 -9.84
N LYS A 101 7.29 12.30 -8.51
CA LYS A 101 6.61 13.30 -7.68
C LYS A 101 6.95 14.74 -8.09
N GLN A 102 5.93 15.55 -8.33
CA GLN A 102 6.06 16.96 -8.70
C GLN A 102 5.95 17.88 -7.46
N CYS A 103 7.09 18.30 -6.90
CA CYS A 103 7.16 19.09 -5.66
C CYS A 103 6.44 20.46 -5.71
N GLY A 104 6.18 21.02 -6.91
CA GLY A 104 5.51 22.31 -7.09
C GLY A 104 3.98 22.27 -7.22
N HIS A 105 3.34 21.11 -7.14
CA HIS A 105 1.89 20.95 -7.29
C HIS A 105 1.27 20.48 -5.97
N GLN A 106 0.13 21.05 -5.56
CA GLN A 106 -0.56 20.66 -4.33
C GLN A 106 -0.87 19.15 -4.31
N ASP A 107 -1.29 18.58 -5.45
CA ASP A 107 -1.50 17.14 -5.67
C ASP A 107 -0.42 16.51 -6.56
N GLY A 108 0.85 16.80 -6.28
CA GLY A 108 1.98 16.40 -7.11
C GLY A 108 2.33 14.90 -7.12
N LYS A 109 1.56 14.06 -6.43
CA LYS A 109 1.77 12.60 -6.46
C LYS A 109 1.29 12.02 -7.80
N VAL A 110 1.98 10.97 -8.25
CA VAL A 110 1.73 10.33 -9.54
C VAL A 110 1.24 8.90 -9.31
N THR A 111 0.15 8.49 -9.94
CA THR A 111 -0.36 7.11 -9.88
C THR A 111 -0.16 6.35 -11.19
N VAL A 112 -0.18 5.03 -11.10
CA VAL A 112 -0.24 4.13 -12.26
C VAL A 112 -1.66 3.63 -12.53
N PRO A 113 -1.98 3.21 -13.77
CA PRO A 113 -3.20 2.46 -14.04
C PRO A 113 -3.32 1.18 -13.20
N HIS A 114 -4.55 0.73 -12.97
CA HIS A 114 -4.84 -0.45 -12.15
C HIS A 114 -4.05 -1.69 -12.59
N GLU A 115 -3.95 -1.98 -13.88
CA GLU A 115 -3.28 -3.21 -14.35
C GLU A 115 -1.80 -3.28 -13.94
N ASP A 116 -1.10 -2.15 -13.94
CA ASP A 116 0.30 -2.07 -13.47
C ASP A 116 0.40 -2.39 -11.97
N PHE A 117 -0.53 -1.84 -11.18
CA PHE A 117 -0.58 -2.10 -9.73
C PHE A 117 -1.00 -3.55 -9.43
N LEU A 118 -2.02 -4.07 -10.12
CA LEU A 118 -2.50 -5.44 -9.94
C LEU A 118 -1.45 -6.48 -10.35
N ALA A 119 -0.61 -6.20 -11.35
CA ALA A 119 0.52 -7.04 -11.68
C ALA A 119 1.51 -7.17 -10.50
N LYS A 120 1.72 -6.09 -9.74
CA LYS A 120 2.56 -6.10 -8.55
C LYS A 120 1.90 -6.79 -7.36
N VAL A 121 0.59 -6.62 -7.15
CA VAL A 121 -0.18 -7.38 -6.16
C VAL A 121 -0.05 -8.88 -6.41
N ARG A 122 -0.22 -9.32 -7.67
CA ARG A 122 -0.03 -10.73 -8.06
C ARG A 122 1.42 -11.19 -7.85
N ALA A 123 2.39 -10.33 -8.11
CA ALA A 123 3.80 -10.64 -7.85
C ALA A 123 4.09 -10.92 -6.36
N CYS A 124 3.55 -10.10 -5.46
CA CYS A 124 3.62 -10.36 -4.02
C CYS A 124 2.93 -11.67 -3.65
N ARG A 125 1.74 -11.94 -4.21
CA ARG A 125 1.01 -13.19 -3.97
C ARG A 125 1.81 -14.41 -4.41
N TYR A 126 2.45 -14.37 -5.58
CA TYR A 126 3.31 -15.47 -6.05
C TYR A 126 4.49 -15.73 -5.11
N ALA A 127 5.09 -14.68 -4.52
CA ALA A 127 6.17 -14.85 -3.55
C ALA A 127 5.70 -15.60 -2.29
N PHE A 128 4.52 -15.28 -1.76
CA PHE A 128 3.92 -16.01 -0.64
C PHE A 128 3.63 -17.47 -0.99
N LEU A 129 2.97 -17.71 -2.14
CA LEU A 129 2.63 -19.06 -2.60
C LEU A 129 3.87 -19.93 -2.81
N GLU A 130 4.93 -19.38 -3.39
CA GLU A 130 6.18 -20.12 -3.62
C GLU A 130 6.87 -20.53 -2.32
N LEU A 131 6.84 -19.65 -1.31
CA LEU A 131 7.44 -19.92 0.00
C LEU A 131 6.53 -20.75 0.92
N GLY A 132 5.34 -21.14 0.47
CA GLY A 132 4.39 -21.94 1.25
C GLY A 132 3.76 -21.18 2.43
N VAL A 133 3.67 -19.85 2.33
CA VAL A 133 3.04 -18.99 3.34
C VAL A 133 1.61 -18.66 2.87
N ASP A 134 0.72 -19.65 2.98
CA ASP A 134 -0.63 -19.59 2.41
C ASP A 134 -1.49 -18.45 2.99
N ASP A 135 -1.31 -18.14 4.28
CA ASP A 135 -2.01 -17.08 5.01
C ASP A 135 -1.31 -15.70 4.90
N GLY A 136 -0.37 -15.54 3.96
CA GLY A 136 0.32 -14.28 3.73
C GLY A 136 -0.65 -13.14 3.36
N ILE A 137 -0.47 -11.98 3.99
CA ILE A 137 -1.38 -10.83 3.86
C ILE A 137 -0.80 -9.77 2.91
N ILE A 138 -1.63 -9.22 2.04
CA ILE A 138 -1.30 -8.10 1.15
C ILE A 138 -2.18 -6.89 1.52
N VAL A 139 -1.54 -5.79 1.92
CA VAL A 139 -2.18 -4.49 2.11
C VAL A 139 -2.00 -3.69 0.82
N ALA A 140 -3.10 -3.36 0.15
CA ALA A 140 -3.10 -2.46 -0.99
C ALA A 140 -3.28 -1.02 -0.55
N ARG A 141 -2.24 -0.20 -0.74
CA ARG A 141 -2.24 1.23 -0.45
C ARG A 141 -2.62 2.03 -1.71
N THR A 142 -3.55 2.96 -1.56
CA THR A 142 -3.86 3.98 -2.55
C THR A 142 -3.41 5.36 -2.08
N ASP A 143 -2.71 6.06 -2.98
CA ASP A 143 -2.32 7.47 -2.83
C ASP A 143 -3.19 8.40 -3.68
N SER A 144 -4.29 7.89 -4.26
CA SER A 144 -5.15 8.63 -5.19
C SER A 144 -5.72 9.92 -4.59
N LEU A 145 -5.95 9.98 -3.28
CA LEU A 145 -6.56 11.15 -2.62
C LEU A 145 -5.74 12.42 -2.85
N GLY A 146 -4.41 12.33 -2.75
CA GLY A 146 -3.48 13.44 -2.97
C GLY A 146 -2.70 13.35 -4.30
N ALA A 147 -3.13 12.49 -5.21
CA ALA A 147 -2.51 12.32 -6.53
C ALA A 147 -3.40 12.91 -7.62
N GLY A 148 -2.95 14.02 -8.21
CA GLY A 148 -3.63 14.70 -9.31
C GLY A 148 -3.09 14.28 -10.68
N LEU A 149 -2.06 13.45 -10.73
CA LEU A 149 -1.32 13.14 -11.95
C LEU A 149 -1.32 11.62 -12.22
N PRO A 150 -1.79 11.16 -13.38
CA PRO A 150 -1.48 9.83 -13.87
C PRO A 150 -0.23 9.83 -14.74
N LYS A 151 0.60 8.80 -14.58
CA LYS A 151 1.79 8.59 -15.42
C LYS A 151 1.43 8.27 -16.87
N GLN A 152 0.31 7.58 -17.08
CA GLN A 152 -0.09 7.05 -18.37
C GLN A 152 -1.59 7.20 -18.59
N ILE A 153 -1.99 7.24 -19.85
CA ILE A 153 -3.37 6.94 -20.24
C ILE A 153 -3.49 5.42 -20.23
N ALA A 154 -4.45 4.88 -19.49
CA ALA A 154 -4.63 3.46 -19.37
C ALA A 154 -5.09 2.84 -20.69
N TYR A 155 -4.60 1.65 -21.01
CA TYR A 155 -5.17 0.88 -22.10
C TYR A 155 -6.59 0.42 -21.72
N SER A 156 -7.55 0.64 -22.62
CA SER A 156 -8.92 0.19 -22.49
C SER A 156 -9.32 -0.60 -23.73
N LYS A 157 -9.98 -1.73 -23.52
CA LYS A 157 -10.49 -2.62 -24.55
C LYS A 157 -11.97 -2.38 -24.81
N GLU A 158 -12.74 -2.06 -23.77
CA GLU A 158 -14.17 -1.82 -23.86
C GLU A 158 -14.66 -0.77 -22.86
N LYS A 159 -15.76 -0.12 -23.20
CA LYS A 159 -16.38 0.89 -22.35
C LYS A 159 -16.74 0.30 -20.99
N GLY A 160 -16.34 0.98 -19.92
CA GLY A 160 -16.56 0.59 -18.54
C GLY A 160 -15.52 -0.36 -17.95
N ASP A 161 -14.51 -0.80 -18.71
CA ASP A 161 -13.39 -1.54 -18.12
C ASP A 161 -12.53 -0.66 -17.19
N LEU A 162 -11.59 -1.25 -16.45
CA LEU A 162 -10.75 -0.50 -15.51
C LEU A 162 -9.92 0.59 -16.19
N GLY A 163 -9.52 0.38 -17.45
CA GLY A 163 -8.80 1.38 -18.23
C GLY A 163 -9.68 2.58 -18.56
N ASP A 164 -10.91 2.33 -19.02
CA ASP A 164 -11.90 3.36 -19.32
C ASP A 164 -12.28 4.14 -18.05
N GLN A 165 -12.55 3.43 -16.95
CA GLN A 165 -12.87 4.06 -15.67
C GLN A 165 -11.72 4.94 -15.15
N TYR A 166 -10.48 4.48 -15.24
CA TYR A 166 -9.31 5.27 -14.88
C TYR A 166 -9.17 6.52 -15.76
N ASN A 167 -9.28 6.33 -17.08
CA ASN A 167 -9.20 7.42 -18.05
C ASN A 167 -10.35 8.40 -17.92
N ALA A 168 -11.53 7.97 -17.45
CA ALA A 168 -12.70 8.82 -17.25
C ALA A 168 -12.43 9.95 -16.26
N PHE A 169 -11.44 9.85 -15.38
CA PHE A 169 -11.04 10.91 -14.45
C PHE A 169 -10.12 11.98 -15.05
N LEU A 170 -9.54 11.76 -16.24
CA LEU A 170 -8.64 12.74 -16.85
C LEU A 170 -9.37 14.07 -17.11
N ASP A 171 -8.68 15.17 -16.77
CA ASP A 171 -9.10 16.52 -17.13
C ASP A 171 -8.81 16.75 -18.61
N CYS A 172 -9.85 17.05 -19.39
CA CYS A 172 -9.77 17.09 -20.84
C CYS A 172 -10.59 18.23 -21.41
N GLU A 173 -10.10 18.78 -22.51
CA GLU A 173 -10.81 19.77 -23.32
C GLU A 173 -11.29 19.12 -24.62
N GLU A 174 -12.53 19.41 -25.02
CA GLU A 174 -13.05 18.92 -26.30
C GLU A 174 -12.32 19.60 -27.47
N VAL A 175 -11.91 18.80 -28.44
CA VAL A 175 -11.24 19.28 -29.67
C VAL A 175 -12.26 19.31 -30.80
N THR A 176 -12.69 20.51 -31.17
CA THR A 176 -13.62 20.72 -32.29
C THR A 176 -12.92 21.11 -33.60
N ASP A 177 -11.66 21.58 -33.53
CA ASP A 177 -10.85 21.96 -34.69
C ASP A 177 -9.47 21.30 -34.64
N LEU A 178 -9.26 20.32 -35.53
CA LEU A 178 -8.00 19.57 -35.66
C LEU A 178 -6.82 20.45 -36.12
N SER A 179 -7.09 21.60 -36.76
CA SER A 179 -6.03 22.49 -37.25
C SER A 179 -5.18 23.08 -36.12
N THR A 180 -5.76 23.13 -34.91
CA THR A 180 -5.15 23.64 -33.67
C THR A 180 -4.14 22.66 -33.04
N LEU A 181 -4.14 21.39 -33.46
CA LEU A 181 -3.28 20.36 -32.91
C LEU A 181 -1.86 20.42 -33.51
N ARG A 182 -0.86 20.31 -32.64
CA ARG A 182 0.58 20.29 -32.96
C ARG A 182 1.33 19.35 -32.02
N GLY A 183 1.28 18.05 -32.32
CA GLY A 183 1.93 17.02 -31.49
C GLY A 183 1.19 16.69 -30.19
N ASP A 184 -0.03 17.20 -30.03
CA ASP A 184 -0.94 16.90 -28.93
C ASP A 184 -1.31 15.40 -28.91
N VAL A 185 -1.53 14.89 -27.70
CA VAL A 185 -2.17 13.59 -27.48
C VAL A 185 -3.66 13.83 -27.29
N VAL A 186 -4.48 13.10 -28.05
CA VAL A 186 -5.94 13.13 -27.96
C VAL A 186 -6.46 11.72 -27.73
N ILE A 187 -7.57 11.62 -27.01
CA ILE A 187 -8.30 10.38 -26.75
C ILE A 187 -9.74 10.52 -27.24
N GLU A 188 -10.38 9.40 -27.53
CA GLU A 188 -11.82 9.35 -27.71
C GLU A 188 -12.50 9.17 -26.34
N ARG A 189 -13.57 9.93 -26.08
CA ARG A 189 -14.45 9.74 -24.92
C ARG A 189 -15.87 10.13 -25.29
N ASP A 190 -16.81 9.19 -25.14
CA ASP A 190 -18.24 9.39 -25.40
C ASP A 190 -18.56 9.97 -26.80
N GLY A 191 -17.88 9.46 -27.82
CA GLY A 191 -18.01 9.85 -29.22
C GLY A 191 -17.31 11.16 -29.58
N LYS A 192 -16.54 11.75 -28.66
CA LYS A 192 -15.87 13.04 -28.83
C LYS A 192 -14.36 12.91 -28.77
N LEU A 193 -13.68 13.75 -29.53
CA LEU A 193 -12.23 13.88 -29.44
C LEU A 193 -11.87 14.81 -28.29
N MET A 194 -11.14 14.29 -27.32
CA MET A 194 -10.78 15.00 -26.09
C MET A 194 -9.25 15.12 -26.01
N ARG A 195 -8.76 16.29 -25.62
CA ARG A 195 -7.34 16.53 -25.33
C ARG A 195 -7.13 16.56 -23.82
N PRO A 196 -6.50 15.54 -23.23
CA PRO A 196 -6.13 15.56 -21.82
C PRO A 196 -5.13 16.68 -21.54
N LYS A 197 -5.33 17.40 -20.42
CA LYS A 197 -4.33 18.36 -19.96
C LYS A 197 -3.02 17.64 -19.65
N ARG A 198 -1.92 18.20 -20.12
CA ARG A 198 -0.59 17.61 -20.03
C ARG A 198 0.43 18.64 -19.57
N LEU A 199 1.25 18.28 -18.60
CA LEU A 199 2.32 19.12 -18.06
C LEU A 199 3.58 19.02 -18.96
N PRO A 200 4.50 20.01 -18.89
CA PRO A 200 5.81 19.91 -19.57
C PRO A 200 6.65 18.70 -19.14
N SER A 201 6.41 18.17 -17.94
CA SER A 201 6.99 16.90 -17.44
C SER A 201 6.40 15.65 -18.09
N ASN A 202 5.52 15.82 -19.09
CA ASN A 202 4.87 14.77 -19.87
C ASN A 202 3.74 14.02 -19.15
N LEU A 203 3.48 14.34 -17.87
CA LEU A 203 2.39 13.80 -17.07
C LEU A 203 1.05 14.41 -17.47
N PHE A 204 -0.02 13.62 -17.36
CA PHE A 204 -1.38 14.11 -17.56
C PHE A 204 -1.96 14.64 -16.24
N GLN A 205 -3.17 15.18 -16.27
CA GLN A 205 -3.88 15.66 -15.08
C GLN A 205 -5.24 14.97 -14.94
N PHE A 206 -5.57 14.57 -13.73
CA PHE A 206 -6.94 14.26 -13.33
C PHE A 206 -7.72 15.54 -13.05
N ARG A 207 -9.05 15.45 -13.12
CA ARG A 207 -9.92 16.54 -12.66
C ARG A 207 -9.78 16.72 -11.15
N GLU A 208 -9.78 17.96 -10.70
CA GLU A 208 -9.83 18.32 -9.28
C GLU A 208 -11.08 17.70 -8.60
N GLY A 209 -10.95 17.38 -7.31
CA GLY A 209 -12.05 16.83 -6.52
C GLY A 209 -12.39 15.35 -6.78
N THR A 210 -11.66 14.66 -7.67
CA THR A 210 -11.89 13.23 -7.98
C THR A 210 -11.11 12.26 -7.07
N GLY A 211 -10.33 12.76 -6.11
CA GLY A 211 -9.45 11.93 -5.27
C GLY A 211 -10.18 10.83 -4.51
N ALA A 212 -11.30 11.17 -3.87
CA ALA A 212 -12.09 10.20 -3.10
C ALA A 212 -12.71 9.11 -3.98
N ASP A 213 -13.32 9.49 -5.12
CA ASP A 213 -13.91 8.54 -6.06
C ASP A 213 -12.87 7.56 -6.61
N ARG A 214 -11.66 8.06 -6.92
CA ARG A 214 -10.54 7.24 -7.36
C ARG A 214 -10.04 6.31 -6.26
N CYS A 215 -9.93 6.77 -5.01
CA CYS A 215 -9.60 5.87 -3.88
C CYS A 215 -10.63 4.75 -3.72
N VAL A 216 -11.92 5.04 -3.85
CA VAL A 216 -12.96 4.00 -3.77
C VAL A 216 -12.80 2.97 -4.89
N LEU A 217 -12.56 3.42 -6.12
CA LEU A 217 -12.29 2.53 -7.26
C LEU A 217 -11.03 1.68 -7.02
N ASP A 218 -9.94 2.29 -6.58
CA ASP A 218 -8.67 1.60 -6.29
C ASP A 218 -8.87 0.52 -5.23
N CYS A 219 -9.58 0.85 -4.14
CA CYS A 219 -9.83 -0.05 -3.01
C CYS A 219 -10.70 -1.24 -3.40
N ILE A 220 -11.83 -1.00 -4.07
CA ILE A 220 -12.72 -2.07 -4.53
C ILE A 220 -11.96 -2.99 -5.49
N THR A 221 -11.24 -2.42 -6.44
CA THR A 221 -10.43 -3.17 -7.41
C THR A 221 -9.37 -4.00 -6.71
N SER A 222 -8.68 -3.46 -5.72
CA SER A 222 -7.63 -4.18 -4.99
C SER A 222 -8.17 -5.42 -4.29
N LEU A 223 -9.30 -5.31 -3.57
CA LEU A 223 -9.92 -6.45 -2.87
C LEU A 223 -10.46 -7.50 -3.84
N GLN A 224 -11.02 -7.08 -4.98
CA GLN A 224 -11.52 -8.01 -6.01
C GLN A 224 -10.40 -8.77 -6.72
N HIS A 225 -9.15 -8.32 -6.62
CA HIS A 225 -8.01 -8.83 -7.38
C HIS A 225 -6.84 -9.32 -6.50
N GLY A 226 -7.10 -9.65 -5.23
CA GLY A 226 -6.19 -10.46 -4.40
C GLY A 226 -5.46 -9.73 -3.27
N ALA A 227 -5.79 -8.46 -3.01
CA ALA A 227 -5.41 -7.81 -1.76
C ALA A 227 -6.35 -8.24 -0.62
N ASP A 228 -5.82 -8.28 0.60
CA ASP A 228 -6.53 -8.73 1.80
C ASP A 228 -6.96 -7.55 2.67
N LEU A 229 -6.19 -6.47 2.64
CA LEU A 229 -6.41 -5.25 3.44
C LEU A 229 -6.21 -4.00 2.57
N LEU A 230 -6.71 -2.87 3.07
CA LEU A 230 -6.65 -1.57 2.41
C LEU A 230 -5.92 -0.55 3.26
N TRP A 231 -5.20 0.35 2.59
CA TRP A 231 -4.66 1.57 3.17
C TRP A 231 -5.03 2.74 2.26
N ILE A 232 -5.74 3.74 2.79
CA ILE A 232 -6.00 5.00 2.07
C ILE A 232 -5.12 6.06 2.69
N GLU A 233 -4.19 6.61 1.92
CA GLU A 233 -3.32 7.68 2.41
C GLU A 233 -4.12 8.99 2.51
N THR A 234 -4.29 9.49 3.73
CA THR A 234 -5.01 10.74 4.02
C THR A 234 -4.07 11.90 4.34
N GLU A 235 -4.45 13.12 4.02
CA GLU A 235 -3.68 14.33 4.31
C GLU A 235 -3.74 14.77 5.79
N LYS A 236 -4.74 14.27 6.53
CA LYS A 236 -5.00 14.62 7.94
C LYS A 236 -5.74 13.49 8.66
N PRO A 237 -5.57 13.35 9.98
CA PRO A 237 -6.35 12.41 10.78
C PRO A 237 -7.78 12.93 10.96
N HIS A 238 -8.72 12.46 10.14
CA HIS A 238 -10.11 12.91 10.17
C HIS A 238 -11.11 11.75 10.00
N ILE A 239 -11.81 11.39 11.09
CA ILE A 239 -12.69 10.21 11.13
C ILE A 239 -13.83 10.31 10.11
N GLU A 240 -14.49 11.46 9.98
CA GLU A 240 -15.62 11.59 9.04
C GLU A 240 -15.17 11.52 7.57
N GLN A 241 -13.89 11.82 7.29
CA GLN A 241 -13.35 11.78 5.93
C GLN A 241 -13.07 10.33 5.52
N ILE A 242 -12.49 9.54 6.41
CA ILE A 242 -12.24 8.11 6.12
C ILE A 242 -13.52 7.27 6.21
N ALA A 243 -14.49 7.67 7.04
CA ALA A 243 -15.80 7.03 7.13
C ALA A 243 -16.74 7.38 5.96
N TRP A 244 -16.27 8.18 4.98
CA TRP A 244 -17.09 8.69 3.90
C TRP A 244 -17.74 7.55 3.10
N ASP A 245 -19.08 7.59 3.05
CA ASP A 245 -19.94 6.52 2.52
C ASP A 245 -20.47 6.83 1.10
N GLY A 246 -19.83 7.77 0.39
CA GLY A 246 -20.26 8.19 -0.95
C GLY A 246 -21.35 9.27 -0.97
N ARG A 247 -21.80 9.78 0.18
CA ARG A 247 -22.77 10.89 0.21
C ARG A 247 -22.08 12.25 0.03
N PRO A 248 -22.65 13.18 -0.74
CA PRO A 248 -22.09 14.52 -0.88
C PRO A 248 -21.93 15.17 0.49
N HIS A 249 -20.69 15.53 0.84
CA HIS A 249 -20.43 16.35 2.01
C HIS A 249 -21.17 17.68 1.81
N PRO A 250 -22.04 18.10 2.75
CA PRO A 250 -22.72 19.37 2.61
C PRO A 250 -21.64 20.45 2.60
N ARG A 251 -21.46 21.10 1.45
CA ARG A 251 -20.59 22.27 1.35
C ARG A 251 -21.05 23.27 2.40
N GLY A 252 -20.15 23.61 3.32
CA GLY A 252 -20.22 24.80 4.16
C GLY A 252 -21.52 24.97 4.94
N ASP A 253 -21.56 24.41 6.14
CA ASP A 253 -22.34 25.03 7.21
C ASP A 253 -21.38 25.92 8.02
N PRO A 254 -21.41 27.26 7.84
CA PRO A 254 -20.56 28.16 8.60
C PRO A 254 -20.84 28.12 10.11
N GLU A 255 -21.95 27.53 10.57
CA GLU A 255 -22.32 27.52 11.99
C GLU A 255 -21.56 26.47 12.83
N ARG A 256 -20.89 25.48 12.21
CA ARG A 256 -20.11 24.47 12.95
C ARG A 256 -18.67 24.89 13.30
N GLN A 257 -18.17 26.03 12.81
CA GLN A 257 -16.83 26.53 13.17
C GLN A 257 -16.80 27.42 14.43
N ALA A 258 -17.94 27.69 15.06
CA ALA A 258 -18.01 28.56 16.25
C ALA A 258 -17.98 27.81 17.59
N GLY A 259 -17.42 26.59 17.63
CA GLY A 259 -17.52 25.71 18.79
C GLY A 259 -16.24 24.95 19.15
N LEU A 260 -15.07 25.60 19.11
CA LEU A 260 -13.86 25.23 19.86
C LEU A 260 -13.08 26.49 20.24
#